data_AF-A0A2C6WD70-F1
#
_entry.id   AF-A0A2C6WD70-F1
#
_cell.length_a   1.000
_cell.length_b   1.000
_cell.length_c   1.000
_cell.angle_alpha   90.00
_cell.angle_beta   90.00
_cell.angle_gamma   90.00
#
_symmetry.space_group_name_H-M   'P 1'
#
loop_
_entity.id
_entity.type
_entity.pdbx_description
1 polymer ?
#
loop_
_entity_poly.entity_id
_entity_poly.type
_entity_poly.pdbx_seq_one_letter_code
_entity_poly.pdbx_strand_id
1 'polypeptide(L)'
;MVSDFESNDRITEIELLMHYNPKVINRKIKAMQSQINSLYHLNMSHVITNENDMLVSVSYPLDKLVIHIIDEKEKLEYYTKTAHERLHLLKNIIENYTKHEQNEVMKYMLSSGRARNQSVIERLKEDIYQIENTERQERHNKRIELHQKAFDRHLEQVKNDLSMNRKILVMT
;
A
#
# COMPACT_ATOMS: atom_id res chain seq x y z
N MET A 1 31.17 5.54 -6.77
CA MET A 1 30.87 4.13 -6.46
C MET A 1 29.48 4.08 -5.87
N VAL A 2 28.49 3.58 -6.61
CA VAL A 2 27.14 3.30 -6.10
C VAL A 2 26.97 1.80 -6.26
N SER A 3 27.12 1.06 -5.16
CA SER A 3 26.99 -0.39 -5.12
C SER A 3 25.87 -0.77 -4.17
N ASP A 4 24.65 -0.29 -4.46
CA ASP A 4 23.45 -0.57 -3.67
C ASP A 4 22.42 -1.34 -4.50
N PHE A 5 22.86 -2.27 -5.35
CA PHE A 5 21.99 -3.40 -5.69
C PHE A 5 22.05 -4.38 -4.50
N GLU A 6 21.42 -3.98 -3.38
CA GLU A 6 21.21 -4.84 -2.22
C GLU A 6 20.47 -6.12 -2.67
N SER A 7 20.97 -7.29 -2.25
CA SER A 7 20.38 -8.60 -2.54
C SER A 7 18.87 -8.63 -2.27
N ASN A 8 18.14 -9.28 -3.18
CA ASN A 8 16.67 -9.45 -3.20
C ASN A 8 16.07 -10.21 -1.98
N ASP A 9 16.88 -10.51 -0.96
CA ASP A 9 16.57 -11.40 0.17
C ASP A 9 16.26 -10.62 1.46
N ARG A 10 16.25 -9.29 1.42
CA ARG A 10 15.97 -8.43 2.59
C ARG A 10 15.24 -7.16 2.16
N ILE A 11 14.43 -6.60 3.06
CA ILE A 11 13.92 -5.24 2.87
C ILE A 11 15.08 -4.24 2.95
N THR A 12 14.99 -3.15 2.21
CA THR A 12 16.00 -2.07 2.26
C THR A 12 15.85 -1.24 3.54
N GLU A 13 16.92 -0.52 3.92
CA GLU A 13 16.87 0.40 5.06
C GLU A 13 15.84 1.53 4.85
N ILE A 14 15.72 2.01 3.61
CA ILE A 14 14.73 3.03 3.23
C ILE A 14 13.31 2.49 3.42
N GLU A 15 13.02 1.27 2.96
CA GLU A 15 11.70 0.65 3.14
C GLU A 15 11.37 0.45 4.62
N LEU A 16 12.31 -0.04 5.41
CA LEU A 16 12.15 -0.21 6.85
C LEU A 16 11.72 1.11 7.50
N LEU A 17 12.46 2.19 7.26
CA LEU A 17 12.19 3.50 7.86
C LEU A 17 10.95 4.17 7.27
N MET A 18 10.64 3.98 5.99
CA MET A 18 9.49 4.61 5.35
C MET A 18 8.17 3.94 5.72
N HIS A 19 8.17 2.63 5.89
CA HIS A 19 6.94 1.83 6.04
C HIS A 19 6.67 1.34 7.44
N TYR A 20 7.67 1.29 8.32
CA TYR A 20 7.54 0.77 9.68
C TYR A 20 7.86 1.78 10.77
N ASN A 21 8.30 2.99 10.42
CA ASN A 21 8.57 4.04 11.40
C ASN A 21 7.28 4.79 11.78
N PRO A 22 6.82 4.72 13.05
CA PRO A 22 5.60 5.40 13.49
C PRO A 22 5.64 6.92 13.26
N LYS A 23 6.82 7.55 13.37
CA LYS A 23 6.98 9.00 13.18
C LYS A 23 6.77 9.41 11.74
N VAL A 24 7.32 8.63 10.79
CA VAL A 24 7.18 8.88 9.35
C VAL A 24 5.73 8.65 8.91
N ILE A 25 5.13 7.54 9.37
CA ILE A 25 3.73 7.21 9.10
C ILE A 25 2.80 8.32 9.59
N ASN A 26 2.92 8.73 10.85
CA ASN A 26 2.08 9.78 11.42
C ASN A 26 2.26 11.12 10.71
N ARG A 27 3.49 11.46 10.29
CA ARG A 27 3.74 12.66 9.48
C ARG A 27 3.01 12.59 8.15
N LYS A 28 3.05 11.45 7.46
CA LYS A 28 2.37 11.25 6.18
C LYS A 28 0.85 11.32 6.32
N ILE A 29 0.27 10.70 7.36
CA ILE A 29 -1.17 10.80 7.67
C ILE A 29 -1.57 12.27 7.85
N LYS A 30 -0.83 13.03 8.66
CA LYS A 30 -1.09 14.46 8.88
C LYS A 30 -0.98 15.28 7.59
N ALA A 31 0.00 14.98 6.75
CA ALA A 31 0.18 15.66 5.47
C ALA A 31 -1.02 15.42 4.53
N MET A 32 -1.47 14.16 4.40
CA MET A 32 -2.65 13.80 3.60
C MET A 32 -3.92 14.46 4.14
N GLN A 33 -4.12 14.47 5.46
CA GLN A 33 -5.24 15.18 6.10
C GLN A 33 -5.20 16.69 5.82
N SER A 34 -4.01 17.30 5.90
CA SER A 34 -3.83 18.71 5.57
C SER A 34 -4.16 19.00 4.10
N GLN A 35 -3.73 18.13 3.18
CA GLN A 35 -4.04 18.27 1.75
C GLN A 35 -5.55 18.20 1.51
N ILE A 36 -6.24 17.23 2.10
CA ILE A 36 -7.70 17.11 2.02
C ILE A 36 -8.39 18.36 2.56
N ASN A 37 -7.94 18.88 3.71
CA ASN A 37 -8.48 20.11 4.28
C ASN A 37 -8.27 21.32 3.35
N SER A 38 -7.13 21.41 2.69
CA SER A 38 -6.86 22.47 1.71
C SER A 38 -7.79 22.40 0.49
N LEU A 39 -8.20 21.21 0.05
CA LEU A 39 -9.14 21.06 -1.06
C LEU A 39 -10.50 21.69 -0.77
N TYR A 40 -10.95 21.69 0.49
CA TYR A 40 -12.21 22.33 0.85
C TYR A 40 -12.21 23.83 0.56
N HIS A 41 -11.07 24.52 0.58
CA HIS A 41 -10.99 25.94 0.23
C HIS A 41 -11.23 26.21 -1.26
N LEU A 42 -11.15 25.20 -2.13
CA LEU A 42 -11.43 25.33 -3.56
C LEU A 42 -12.93 25.45 -3.86
N ASN A 43 -13.80 25.27 -2.86
CA ASN A 43 -15.24 25.50 -3.00
C ASN A 43 -15.60 26.99 -3.13
N MET A 44 -14.69 27.89 -2.76
CA MET A 44 -14.88 29.33 -2.85
C MET A 44 -14.31 29.85 -4.17
N SER A 45 -15.14 30.56 -4.93
CA SER A 45 -14.68 31.35 -6.06
C SER A 45 -13.74 32.45 -5.56
N HIS A 46 -12.63 32.67 -6.24
CA HIS A 46 -11.68 33.74 -5.94
C HIS A 46 -11.30 34.48 -7.22
N VAL A 47 -10.85 35.73 -7.07
CA VAL A 47 -10.45 36.57 -8.19
C VAL A 47 -8.93 36.53 -8.31
N ILE A 48 -8.42 36.26 -9.50
CA ILE A 48 -7.01 36.37 -9.84
C ILE A 48 -6.81 37.39 -10.95
N THR A 49 -5.60 37.92 -11.06
CA THR A 49 -5.19 38.73 -12.21
C THR A 49 -4.67 37.79 -13.29
N ASN A 50 -5.22 37.86 -14.51
CA ASN A 50 -4.73 37.07 -15.64
C ASN A 50 -3.47 37.68 -16.28
N GLU A 51 -2.91 37.01 -17.28
CA GLU A 51 -1.70 37.46 -17.99
C GLU A 51 -1.83 38.83 -18.70
N ASN A 52 -3.06 39.34 -18.86
CA ASN A 52 -3.37 40.64 -19.46
C ASN A 52 -3.77 41.69 -18.40
N ASP A 53 -3.39 41.51 -17.14
CA ASP A 53 -3.72 42.38 -16.00
C ASP A 53 -5.23 42.56 -15.72
N MET A 54 -6.08 41.65 -16.21
CA MET A 54 -7.52 41.69 -15.96
C MET A 54 -7.90 40.81 -14.76
N LEU A 55 -8.82 41.31 -13.93
CA LEU A 55 -9.44 40.54 -12.86
C LEU A 55 -10.40 39.49 -13.43
N VAL A 56 -10.11 38.22 -13.18
CA VAL A 56 -10.95 37.09 -13.59
C VAL A 56 -11.36 36.26 -12.37
N SER A 57 -12.63 35.89 -12.31
CA SER A 57 -13.15 34.99 -11.27
C SER A 57 -12.85 33.55 -11.66
N VAL A 58 -12.17 32.82 -10.79
CA VAL A 58 -11.84 31.40 -10.95
C VAL A 58 -12.56 30.61 -9.88
N SER A 59 -13.24 29.56 -10.31
CA SER A 59 -13.91 28.60 -9.45
C SER A 59 -13.58 27.18 -9.89
N TYR A 60 -13.52 26.26 -8.92
CA TYR A 60 -13.38 24.85 -9.21
C TYR A 60 -14.77 24.22 -9.41
N PRO A 61 -15.02 23.42 -10.45
CA PRO A 61 -16.31 22.76 -10.64
C PRO A 61 -16.65 21.85 -9.45
N LEU A 62 -17.76 22.15 -8.75
CA LEU A 62 -18.11 21.46 -7.50
C LEU A 62 -18.20 19.94 -7.66
N ASP A 63 -18.78 19.44 -8.75
CA ASP A 63 -18.90 17.99 -8.99
C ASP A 63 -17.52 17.30 -9.05
N LYS A 64 -16.55 17.95 -9.71
CA LYS A 64 -15.17 17.43 -9.78
C LYS A 64 -14.48 17.53 -8.42
N LEU A 65 -14.78 18.57 -7.63
CA LEU A 65 -14.14 18.78 -6.33
C LEU A 65 -14.58 17.71 -5.35
N VAL A 66 -15.87 17.39 -5.35
CA VAL A 66 -16.45 16.34 -4.51
C VAL A 66 -15.82 15.00 -4.83
N ILE A 67 -15.72 14.62 -6.11
CA ILE A 67 -15.05 13.38 -6.54
C ILE A 67 -13.60 13.37 -6.05
N HIS A 68 -12.86 14.46 -6.27
CA HIS A 68 -11.46 14.53 -5.86
C HIS A 68 -11.26 14.41 -4.35
N ILE A 69 -12.12 15.05 -3.54
CA ILE A 69 -12.09 14.93 -2.07
C ILE A 69 -12.41 13.49 -1.64
N ILE A 70 -13.36 12.82 -2.28
CA ILE A 70 -13.69 11.41 -2.00
C ILE A 70 -12.47 10.54 -2.29
N ASP A 71 -11.86 10.67 -3.47
CA ASP A 71 -10.67 9.89 -3.86
C ASP A 71 -9.52 10.08 -2.87
N GLU A 72 -9.23 11.31 -2.45
CA GLU A 72 -8.16 11.57 -1.48
C GLU A 72 -8.47 11.01 -0.08
N LYS A 73 -9.74 11.00 0.34
CA LYS A 73 -10.17 10.35 1.58
C LYS A 73 -10.01 8.85 1.53
N GLU A 74 -10.40 8.21 0.42
CA GLU A 74 -10.21 6.76 0.23
C GLU A 74 -8.73 6.38 0.25
N LYS A 75 -7.86 7.19 -0.39
CA LYS A 75 -6.39 7.01 -0.32
C LYS A 75 -5.88 7.12 1.11
N LEU A 76 -6.36 8.09 1.89
CA LEU A 76 -5.98 8.26 3.29
C LEU A 76 -6.42 7.05 4.14
N GLU A 77 -7.64 6.57 3.95
CA GLU A 77 -8.17 5.40 4.66
C GLU A 77 -7.34 4.15 4.33
N TYR A 78 -7.13 3.89 3.05
CA TYR A 78 -6.30 2.77 2.58
C TYR A 78 -4.88 2.83 3.15
N TYR A 79 -4.24 4.00 3.08
CA TYR A 79 -2.89 4.19 3.63
C TYR A 79 -2.86 3.95 5.14
N THR A 80 -3.85 4.47 5.87
CA THR A 80 -3.94 4.34 7.33
C THR A 80 -4.12 2.89 7.75
N LYS A 81 -5.02 2.15 7.07
CA LYS A 81 -5.23 0.72 7.30
C LYS A 81 -3.95 -0.08 7.06
N THR A 82 -3.33 0.10 5.89
CA THR A 82 -2.09 -0.61 5.52
C THR A 82 -0.94 -0.28 6.49
N ALA A 83 -0.81 0.98 6.91
CA ALA A 83 0.20 1.39 7.87
C ALA A 83 -0.04 0.76 9.26
N HIS A 84 -1.30 0.65 9.68
CA HIS A 84 -1.64 -0.01 10.95
C HIS A 84 -1.30 -1.50 10.94
N GLU A 85 -1.63 -2.20 9.85
CA GLU A 85 -1.26 -3.61 9.65
C GLU A 85 0.26 -3.82 9.72
N ARG A 86 1.04 -2.95 9.07
CA ARG A 86 2.51 -2.99 9.12
C ARG A 86 3.07 -2.72 10.51
N LEU A 87 2.53 -1.76 11.24
CA LEU A 87 2.95 -1.47 12.61
C LEU A 87 2.59 -2.60 13.58
N HIS A 88 1.45 -3.26 13.36
CA HIS A 88 1.05 -4.45 14.11
C HIS A 88 2.01 -5.62 13.83
N LEU A 89 2.36 -5.85 12.56
CA LEU A 89 3.37 -6.83 12.19
C LEU A 89 4.72 -6.53 12.85
N LEU A 90 5.20 -5.29 12.80
CA LEU A 90 6.43 -4.88 13.47
C LEU A 90 6.36 -5.20 14.97
N LYS A 91 5.25 -4.82 15.62
CA LYS A 91 5.03 -5.08 17.04
C LYS A 91 5.13 -6.58 17.36
N ASN A 92 4.47 -7.43 16.58
CA ASN A 92 4.50 -8.88 16.78
C ASN A 92 5.90 -9.47 16.59
N ILE A 93 6.68 -8.96 15.64
CA ILE A 93 8.08 -9.41 15.44
C ILE A 93 8.92 -9.05 16.68
N ILE A 94 8.88 -7.78 17.10
CA ILE A 94 9.73 -7.31 18.20
C ILE A 94 9.32 -7.88 19.57
N GLU A 95 8.11 -8.42 19.72
CA GLU A 95 7.70 -9.13 20.94
C GLU A 95 8.61 -10.33 21.26
N ASN A 96 9.22 -10.96 20.25
CA ASN A 96 10.19 -12.04 20.42
C ASN A 96 11.61 -11.56 20.77
N TYR A 97 11.86 -10.25 20.69
CA TYR A 97 13.17 -9.66 20.99
C TYR A 97 13.28 -9.38 22.49
N THR A 98 14.51 -9.34 23.00
CA THR A 98 14.74 -8.93 24.40
C THR A 98 14.33 -7.46 24.60
N LYS A 99 13.97 -7.08 25.83
CA LYS A 99 13.63 -5.68 26.16
C LYS A 99 14.70 -4.67 25.75
N HIS A 100 15.97 -5.07 25.83
CA HIS A 100 17.08 -4.23 25.38
C HIS A 100 17.03 -4.00 23.88
N GLU A 101 16.89 -5.07 23.09
CA GLU A 101 16.82 -4.98 21.64
C GLU A 101 15.56 -4.25 21.16
N GLN A 102 14.41 -4.44 21.82
CA GLN A 102 13.19 -3.66 21.55
C GLN A 102 13.46 -2.15 21.70
N ASN A 103 14.16 -1.75 22.76
CA ASN A 103 14.54 -0.35 22.97
C ASN A 103 15.50 0.16 21.88
N GLU A 104 16.44 -0.67 21.42
CA GLU A 104 17.34 -0.32 20.33
C GLU A 104 16.59 -0.13 19.00
N VAL A 105 15.64 -1.01 18.67
CA VAL A 105 14.76 -0.85 17.50
C VAL A 105 13.97 0.47 17.59
N MET A 106 13.38 0.76 18.76
CA MET A 106 12.62 2.01 18.94
C MET A 106 13.51 3.25 18.83
N LYS A 107 14.72 3.25 19.40
CA LYS A 107 15.70 4.34 19.24
C LYS A 107 16.11 4.52 17.78
N TYR A 108 16.35 3.42 17.07
CA TYR A 108 16.69 3.43 15.66
C TYR A 108 15.58 4.10 14.82
N MET A 109 14.33 3.71 15.03
CA MET A 109 13.17 4.33 14.37
C MET A 109 13.06 5.82 14.71
N LEU A 110 13.13 6.19 16.00
CA LEU A 110 13.00 7.59 16.43
C LEU A 110 14.12 8.49 15.89
N SER A 111 15.33 7.94 15.77
CA SER A 111 16.51 8.62 15.24
C SER A 111 16.58 8.61 13.71
N SER A 112 15.60 8.01 13.03
CA SER A 112 15.54 7.90 11.57
C SER A 112 16.80 7.27 10.98
N GLY A 113 17.29 6.19 11.60
CA GLY A 113 18.43 5.43 11.12
C GLY A 113 19.78 5.75 11.76
N ARG A 114 19.88 6.81 12.57
CA ARG A 114 21.17 7.29 13.10
C ARG A 114 21.74 6.45 14.25
N ALA A 115 20.89 5.94 15.13
CA ALA A 115 21.30 5.10 16.25
C ALA A 115 21.11 3.62 15.85
N ARG A 116 22.17 2.99 15.30
CA ARG A 116 22.09 1.63 14.76
C ARG A 116 22.91 0.65 15.59
N ASN A 117 22.21 -0.28 16.23
CA ASN A 117 22.81 -1.57 16.56
C ASN A 117 22.70 -2.46 15.32
N GLN A 118 23.79 -2.59 14.56
CA GLN A 118 23.83 -3.23 13.24
C GLN A 118 23.20 -4.62 13.25
N SER A 119 23.53 -5.46 14.23
CA SER A 119 23.07 -6.85 14.27
C SER A 119 21.56 -6.95 14.50
N VAL A 120 21.02 -6.14 15.41
CA VAL A 120 19.59 -6.12 15.73
C VAL A 120 18.75 -5.64 14.54
N ILE A 121 19.23 -4.61 13.84
CA ILE A 121 18.53 -4.05 12.68
C ILE A 121 18.60 -4.97 11.47
N GLU A 122 19.73 -5.63 11.20
CA GLU A 122 19.80 -6.62 10.12
C GLU A 122 18.88 -7.81 10.37
N ARG A 123 18.83 -8.33 11.61
CA ARG A 123 17.89 -9.39 11.96
C ARG A 123 16.44 -8.95 11.80
N LEU A 124 16.12 -7.70 12.19
CA LEU A 124 14.79 -7.14 11.98
C LEU A 124 14.41 -7.05 10.49
N LYS A 125 15.33 -6.65 9.62
CA LYS A 125 15.11 -6.60 8.16
C LYS A 125 14.83 -8.01 7.61
N GLU A 126 15.56 -9.02 8.06
CA GLU A 126 15.35 -10.41 7.68
C GLU A 126 13.99 -10.93 8.16
N ASP A 127 13.66 -10.73 9.44
CA ASP A 127 12.40 -11.21 10.03
C ASP A 127 11.18 -10.61 9.31
N ILE A 128 11.21 -9.31 9.01
CA ILE A 128 10.15 -8.67 8.22
C ILE A 128 10.07 -9.27 6.82
N TYR A 129 11.22 -9.42 6.14
CA TYR A 129 11.26 -9.97 4.79
C TYR A 129 10.67 -11.39 4.73
N GLN A 130 11.02 -12.26 5.66
CA GLN A 130 10.54 -13.64 5.69
C GLN A 130 9.01 -13.71 5.81
N ILE A 131 8.42 -12.90 6.68
CA ILE A 131 6.96 -12.85 6.84
C ILE A 131 6.31 -12.31 5.57
N GLU A 132 6.78 -11.17 5.04
CA GLU A 132 6.21 -10.59 3.82
C GLU A 132 6.37 -11.48 2.59
N ASN A 133 7.49 -12.20 2.48
CA ASN A 133 7.73 -13.14 1.40
C ASN A 133 6.80 -14.35 1.50
N THR A 134 6.61 -14.89 2.70
CA THR A 134 5.66 -15.99 2.95
C THR A 134 4.24 -15.57 2.54
N GLU A 135 3.78 -14.41 3.00
CA GLU A 135 2.47 -13.90 2.59
C GLU A 135 2.36 -13.65 1.08
N ARG A 136 3.45 -13.18 0.43
CA ARG A 136 3.48 -13.01 -1.03
C ARG A 136 3.30 -14.35 -1.74
N GLN A 137 3.97 -15.40 -1.28
CA GLN A 137 3.85 -16.75 -1.84
C GLN A 137 2.45 -17.31 -1.64
N GLU A 138 1.85 -17.15 -0.46
CA GLU A 138 0.47 -17.58 -0.20
C GLU A 138 -0.54 -16.88 -1.14
N ARG A 139 -0.40 -15.56 -1.31
CA ARG A 139 -1.23 -14.79 -2.26
C ARG A 139 -1.04 -15.28 -3.69
N HIS A 140 0.18 -15.61 -4.09
CA HIS A 140 0.47 -16.15 -5.42
C HIS A 140 -0.18 -17.52 -5.63
N ASN A 141 0.01 -18.44 -4.67
CA ASN A 141 -0.56 -19.78 -4.71
C ASN A 141 -2.09 -19.75 -4.78
N LYS A 142 -2.72 -18.87 -4.00
CA LYS A 142 -4.18 -18.68 -4.02
C LYS A 142 -4.68 -18.18 -5.37
N ARG A 143 -3.93 -17.31 -6.05
CA ARG A 143 -4.28 -16.84 -7.41
C ARG A 143 -4.19 -17.97 -8.43
N ILE A 144 -3.15 -18.81 -8.35
CA ILE A 144 -3.01 -19.99 -9.21
C ILE A 144 -4.18 -20.95 -8.99
N GLU A 145 -4.53 -21.23 -7.74
CA GLU A 145 -5.66 -22.11 -7.41
C GLU A 145 -6.99 -21.58 -7.95
N LEU A 146 -7.26 -20.28 -7.79
CA LEU A 146 -8.46 -19.65 -8.32
C LEU A 146 -8.52 -19.69 -9.85
N HIS A 147 -7.38 -19.46 -10.51
CA HIS A 147 -7.28 -19.55 -11.97
C HIS A 147 -7.55 -20.98 -12.45
N GLN A 148 -6.98 -21.99 -11.79
CA GLN A 148 -7.21 -23.39 -12.13
C GLN A 148 -8.69 -23.75 -11.99
N LYS A 149 -9.33 -23.38 -10.87
CA LYS A 149 -10.77 -23.58 -10.67
C LYS A 149 -11.64 -22.85 -11.69
N ALA A 150 -11.21 -21.69 -12.18
CA ALA A 150 -11.92 -20.96 -13.23
C ALA A 150 -11.81 -21.68 -14.58
N PHE A 151 -10.61 -22.18 -14.91
CA PHE A 151 -10.35 -22.95 -16.11
C PHE A 151 -11.12 -24.27 -16.14
N ASP A 152 -11.11 -25.02 -15.04
CA ASP A 152 -11.83 -26.30 -14.94
C ASP A 152 -13.34 -26.11 -15.12
N ARG A 153 -13.91 -25.08 -14.47
CA ARG A 153 -15.33 -24.70 -14.67
C ARG A 153 -15.64 -24.34 -16.13
N HIS A 154 -14.74 -23.62 -16.79
CA HIS A 154 -14.92 -23.28 -18.19
C HIS A 154 -14.88 -24.53 -19.10
N LEU A 155 -13.96 -25.46 -18.85
CA LEU A 155 -13.89 -26.73 -19.58
C LEU A 155 -15.16 -27.57 -19.40
N GLU A 156 -15.74 -27.61 -18.19
CA GLU A 156 -17.01 -28.29 -17.94
C GLU A 156 -18.16 -27.68 -18.73
N GLN A 157 -18.26 -26.35 -18.77
CA GLN A 157 -19.26 -25.65 -19.59
C GLN A 157 -19.13 -26.02 -21.06
N VAL A 158 -17.92 -25.94 -21.62
CA VAL A 158 -17.67 -26.29 -23.04
C VAL A 158 -18.05 -27.75 -23.34
N LYS A 159 -17.72 -28.69 -22.44
CA LYS A 159 -18.11 -30.10 -22.59
C LYS A 159 -19.63 -30.29 -22.59
N ASN A 160 -20.32 -29.59 -21.69
CA ASN A 160 -21.78 -29.65 -21.59
C ASN A 160 -22.46 -29.10 -22.85
N ASP A 161 -21.97 -27.96 -23.36
CA ASP A 161 -22.48 -27.34 -24.59
C ASP A 161 -22.27 -28.25 -25.81
N LEU A 162 -21.08 -28.84 -25.95
CA LEU A 162 -20.77 -29.81 -27.01
C LEU A 162 -21.66 -31.06 -26.93
N SER A 163 -21.92 -31.57 -25.72
CA SER A 163 -22.80 -32.71 -25.48
C SER A 163 -24.26 -32.41 -25.85
N MET A 164 -24.76 -31.22 -25.50
CA MET A 164 -26.10 -30.77 -25.87
C MET A 164 -26.24 -30.59 -27.39
N ASN A 165 -25.27 -29.95 -28.03
CA ASN A 165 -25.26 -29.77 -29.49
C ASN A 165 -25.26 -31.12 -30.23
N ARG A 166 -24.51 -32.11 -29.72
CA ARG A 166 -24.49 -33.46 -30.29
C ARG A 166 -25.85 -34.17 -30.15
N LYS A 167 -26.56 -33.99 -29.04
CA LYS A 167 -27.91 -34.56 -28.86
C LYS A 167 -28.91 -33.97 -29.84
N ILE A 168 -28.87 -32.66 -30.07
CA ILE A 168 -29.76 -31.98 -31.02
C ILE A 168 -29.55 -32.52 -32.45
N LEU A 169 -28.30 -32.66 -32.88
CA LEU A 169 -27.92 -33.18 -34.21
C LEU A 169 -28.30 -34.65 -34.46
N VAL A 170 -28.52 -35.45 -33.41
CA VAL A 170 -28.94 -36.86 -33.53
C VAL A 170 -30.46 -37.00 -33.52
N MET A 171 -31.20 -35.97 -33.10
CA MET A 171 -32.68 -35.96 -33.10
C MET A 171 -33.28 -35.31 -34.35
N THR A 172 -32.46 -34.80 -35.27
CA THR A 172 -32.85 -34.27 -36.59
C THR A 172 -32.52 -35.27 -37.68
#